data_AF-A0A8J6I483-F1
#
_entry.id   AF-A0A8J6I483-F1
#
_cell.length_a   1.000
_cell.length_b   1.000
_cell.length_c   1.000
_cell.angle_alpha   90.00
_cell.angle_beta   90.00
_cell.angle_gamma   90.00
#
_symmetry.space_group_name_H-M   'P 1'
#
loop_
_entity.id
_entity.type
_entity.pdbx_description
1 polymer ?
#
loop_
_entity_poly.entity_id
_entity_poly.type
_entity_poly.pdbx_seq_one_letter_code
_entity_poly.pdbx_strand_id
1 'polypeptide(L)' 'RLTDAGLVTLTEDDTTCCYALQDKVWVRGPGKEPWEVYVVKADAPGEAITDIPDQMQESGCCTPAATKTPVTAGAASGCY' A
#
# COMPACT_ATOMS: atom_id res chain seq x y z
N ARG A 1 11.32 -10.52 -28.22
CA ARG A 1 10.43 -9.53 -28.87
C ARG A 1 11.01 -8.11 -28.87
N LEU A 2 11.43 -7.54 -27.73
CA LEU A 2 12.05 -6.20 -27.67
C LEU A 2 13.47 -6.18 -28.28
N THR A 3 14.32 -7.12 -27.85
CA THR A 3 15.68 -7.29 -28.40
C THR A 3 15.63 -7.63 -29.90
N ASP A 4 14.69 -8.49 -30.32
CA ASP A 4 14.49 -8.84 -31.74
C ASP A 4 14.08 -7.64 -32.60
N ALA A 5 13.47 -6.61 -31.98
CA ALA A 5 13.15 -5.35 -32.63
C ALA A 5 14.34 -4.38 -32.67
N GLY A 6 15.54 -4.81 -32.24
CA GLY A 6 16.76 -4.01 -32.23
C GLY A 6 16.88 -3.04 -31.04
N LEU A 7 16.01 -3.14 -30.05
CA LEU A 7 16.09 -2.31 -28.85
C LEU A 7 17.07 -2.91 -27.85
N VAL A 8 17.99 -2.08 -27.35
CA VAL A 8 18.86 -2.46 -26.22
C VAL A 8 17.99 -2.55 -24.96
N THR A 9 17.98 -3.73 -24.35
CA THR A 9 17.22 -4.04 -23.14
C THR A 9 18.16 -4.17 -21.95
N LEU A 10 17.79 -3.53 -20.83
CA LEU A 10 18.37 -3.79 -19.50
C LEU A 10 17.32 -4.52 -18.66
N THR A 11 17.68 -5.66 -18.10
CA THR A 11 16.78 -6.48 -17.29
C THR A 11 17.18 -6.39 -15.82
N GLU A 12 16.21 -6.25 -14.94
CA GLU A 12 16.36 -6.36 -13.49
C GLU A 12 15.37 -7.43 -13.00
N ASP A 13 15.88 -8.56 -12.52
CA ASP A 13 15.08 -9.68 -12.04
C ASP A 13 14.93 -9.63 -10.51
N ASP A 14 13.80 -10.12 -9.99
CA ASP A 14 13.53 -10.26 -8.56
C ASP A 14 13.77 -8.98 -7.75
N THR A 15 13.36 -7.84 -8.30
CA THR A 15 13.52 -6.52 -7.67
C THR A 15 12.29 -6.17 -6.85
N THR A 16 12.48 -5.93 -5.54
CA THR A 16 11.42 -5.44 -4.66
C THR A 16 11.28 -3.93 -4.80
N CYS A 17 10.12 -3.46 -5.27
CA CYS A 17 9.77 -2.04 -5.36
C CYS A 17 8.49 -1.78 -4.57
N CYS A 18 8.59 -0.91 -3.56
CA CYS A 18 7.50 -0.57 -2.64
C CYS A 18 6.89 -1.83 -1.99
N TYR A 19 5.81 -2.36 -2.57
CA TYR A 19 5.00 -3.43 -2.01
C TYR A 19 4.97 -4.68 -2.90
N ALA A 20 5.85 -4.78 -3.91
CA ALA A 20 5.85 -5.89 -4.84
C ALA A 20 7.26 -6.36 -5.19
N LEU A 21 7.41 -7.67 -5.33
CA LEU A 21 8.54 -8.30 -6.03
C LEU A 21 8.24 -8.29 -7.54
N GLN A 22 9.16 -7.76 -8.34
CA GLN A 22 8.95 -7.52 -9.76
C GLN A 22 10.14 -7.95 -10.61
N ASP A 23 9.86 -8.42 -11.82
CA ASP A 23 10.85 -8.43 -12.91
C ASP A 23 10.60 -7.20 -13.79
N LYS A 24 11.66 -6.52 -14.20
CA LYS A 24 11.62 -5.27 -14.97
C LYS A 24 12.49 -5.39 -16.21
N VAL A 25 11.99 -4.85 -17.31
CA VAL A 25 12.74 -4.67 -18.55
C VAL A 25 12.68 -3.22 -18.96
N TRP A 26 13.86 -2.63 -19.12
CA TRP A 26 14.05 -1.24 -19.49
C TRP A 26 14.55 -1.12 -20.93
N VAL A 27 14.00 -0.14 -21.66
CA VAL A 27 14.48 0.26 -22.99
C VAL A 27 14.59 1.78 -23.09
N ARG A 28 15.32 2.28 -24.09
CA ARG A 28 15.36 3.70 -24.44
C ARG A 28 14.48 3.93 -25.66
N GLY A 29 13.55 4.87 -25.55
CA GLY A 29 12.77 5.34 -26.68
C GLY A 29 13.61 6.20 -27.64
N PRO A 30 13.04 6.58 -28.80
CA PRO A 30 13.75 7.35 -29.83
C PRO A 30 14.21 8.73 -29.35
N GLY A 31 13.52 9.33 -28.37
CA GLY A 31 13.91 10.57 -27.70
C GLY A 31 14.90 10.38 -26.55
N LYS A 32 15.44 9.16 -26.36
CA LYS A 32 16.29 8.72 -25.24
C LYS A 32 15.57 8.65 -23.89
N GLU A 33 14.25 8.81 -23.86
CA GLU A 33 13.47 8.61 -22.65
C GLU A 33 13.53 7.14 -22.18
N PRO A 34 13.64 6.88 -20.88
CA PRO A 34 13.62 5.51 -20.35
C PRO A 34 12.18 5.01 -20.25
N TRP A 35 11.93 3.83 -20.81
CA TRP A 35 10.65 3.12 -20.68
C TRP A 35 10.88 1.81 -19.93
N GLU A 36 10.01 1.52 -18.97
CA GLU A 36 10.01 0.28 -18.20
C GLU A 36 8.73 -0.52 -18.51
N VAL A 37 8.88 -1.83 -18.68
CA VAL A 37 7.78 -2.79 -18.61
C VAL A 37 8.12 -3.76 -17.49
N TYR A 38 7.19 -3.98 -16.57
CA TYR A 38 7.40 -4.84 -15.41
C TYR A 38 6.27 -5.85 -15.24
N VAL A 39 6.58 -6.94 -14.54
CA VAL A 39 5.63 -7.95 -14.09
C VAL A 39 5.73 -8.07 -12.58
N VAL A 40 4.60 -7.97 -11.89
CA VAL A 40 4.51 -8.27 -10.46
C VAL A 40 4.45 -9.78 -10.27
N LYS A 41 5.37 -10.31 -9.47
CA LYS A 41 5.49 -11.74 -9.17
C LYS A 41 4.85 -12.11 -7.84
N ALA A 42 4.99 -11.22 -6.86
CA ALA A 42 4.44 -11.38 -5.52
C ALA A 42 4.33 -10.02 -4.83
N ASP A 43 3.62 -9.96 -3.70
CA ASP A 43 3.75 -8.87 -2.74
C ASP A 43 5.18 -8.84 -2.18
N ALA A 44 5.63 -7.66 -1.76
CA ALA A 44 6.88 -7.52 -1.04
C ALA A 44 6.82 -8.39 0.22
N PRO A 45 7.93 -9.06 0.60
CA PRO A 45 7.98 -9.75 1.87
C PRO A 45 7.63 -8.74 2.97
N GLY A 46 6.56 -9.00 3.70
CA GLY A 46 6.08 -8.09 4.73
C GLY A 46 7.15 -7.92 5.80
N GLU A 47 7.74 -6.74 5.89
CA GLU A 47 8.42 -6.33 7.11
C GLU A 47 7.31 -6.02 8.12
N ALA A 48 7.00 -7.00 8.97
CA ALA A 48 6.17 -6.72 10.13
C ALA A 48 6.87 -5.57 10.89
N ILE A 49 6.17 -4.45 11.01
CA ILE A 49 6.59 -3.36 11.88
C ILE A 49 6.44 -3.87 13.31
N THR A 50 7.45 -4.60 13.79
CA THR A 50 7.49 -5.14 15.16
C THR A 50 7.98 -4.11 16.16
N ASP A 51 8.62 -3.04 15.67
CA ASP A 51 9.14 -1.94 16.47
C ASP A 51 8.15 -0.77 16.47
N ILE A 52 6.93 -1.01 16.94
CA ILE A 52 6.05 0.09 17.32
C ILE A 52 6.51 0.56 18.71
N PRO A 53 7.02 1.79 18.86
CA PRO A 53 7.36 2.29 20.18
C PRO A 53 6.07 2.35 21.03
N ASP A 54 6.14 1.81 22.25
CA ASP A 54 5.04 1.71 23.25
C ASP A 54 4.19 3.00 23.38
N GLN A 55 4.78 4.15 23.06
CA GLN A 55 4.15 5.47 23.10
C GLN A 55 3.05 5.70 22.05
N MET A 56 2.89 4.82 21.06
CA MET A 56 1.87 4.93 20.01
C MET A 56 0.62 4.07 20.26
N GLN A 57 0.59 3.30 21.35
CA GLN A 57 -0.44 2.26 21.56
C GLN A 57 -1.78 2.79 22.11
N GLU A 58 -1.85 4.07 22.54
CA GLU A 58 -3.04 4.62 23.20
C GLU A 58 -3.76 5.77 22.47
N SER A 59 -3.21 6.30 21.37
CA SER A 59 -3.87 7.38 20.62
C SER A 59 -4.61 6.84 19.39
N GLY A 60 -5.65 6.03 19.64
CA GLY A 60 -6.61 5.65 18.63
C GLY A 60 -7.30 6.89 18.05
N CYS A 61 -6.84 7.36 16.89
CA CYS A 61 -7.32 8.57 16.20
C CYS A 61 -8.84 8.51 15.86
N CYS A 62 -9.43 7.32 15.85
CA CYS A 62 -10.83 7.11 15.49
C CYS A 62 -11.71 6.53 16.62
N THR A 63 -11.24 6.53 17.87
CA THR A 63 -12.08 6.11 19.01
C THR A 63 -12.75 7.35 19.62
N PRO A 64 -14.08 7.55 19.47
CA PRO A 64 -14.75 8.60 20.22
C PRO A 64 -14.62 8.29 21.71
N ALA A 65 -14.20 9.28 22.51
CA ALA A 65 -14.13 9.16 23.95
C ALA A 65 -15.53 8.78 24.48
N ALA A 66 -15.66 7.57 25.01
CA ALA A 66 -16.91 7.08 25.57
C ALA A 66 -17.19 7.80 26.90
N THR A 67 -17.82 8.97 26.83
CA THR A 67 -18.42 9.60 28.00
C THR A 67 -19.61 8.74 28.42
N LYS A 68 -19.45 7.97 29.51
CA LYS A 68 -20.56 7.27 30.16
C LYS A 68 -21.51 8.29 30.78
N THR A 69 -22.47 8.78 30.01
CA THR A 69 -23.64 9.45 30.57
C THR A 69 -24.73 8.39 30.74
N PRO A 70 -25.20 8.10 31.97
CA PRO A 70 -26.34 7.23 32.14
C PRO A 70 -27.58 7.99 31.65
N VAL A 71 -28.21 7.50 30.59
CA VAL A 71 -29.50 8.03 30.13
C VAL A 71 -30.57 7.34 30.98
N THR A 72 -31.16 8.08 31.92
CA THR A 72 -32.39 7.66 32.58
C THR A 72 -33.49 7.58 31.52
N ALA A 73 -34.03 6.38 31.32
CA ALA A 73 -35.17 6.14 30.43
C ALA A 73 -36.41 6.86 30.96
N GLY A 74 -36.79 7.96 30.29
CA GLY A 74 -38.09 8.60 30.45
C GLY A 74 -39.05 8.07 29.40
N ALA A 75 -40.07 7.34 29.84
CA ALA A 75 -41.20 6.95 29.00
C ALA A 75 -42.14 8.14 28.77
N ALA A 76 -42.58 8.35 27.53
CA ALA A 76 -43.89 8.92 27.24
C ALA A 76 -44.33 8.58 25.80
N SER A 77 -45.60 8.20 25.74
CA SER A 77 -46.37 7.69 24.61
C SER A 77 -46.74 8.78 23.59
N GLY A 78 -46.92 8.40 22.33
CA GLY A 78 -47.80 9.15 21.42
C GLY A 78 -47.41 9.11 19.94
N CYS A 79 -48.19 8.35 19.16
CA CYS A 79 -48.25 8.46 17.70
C CYS A 79 -49.13 9.65 17.29
N TYR A 80 -48.69 10.44 16.30
CA TYR A 80 -49.54 10.96 15.22
C TYR A 80 -48.69 11.26 13.99
#